data_AF-A0A931YE64-F1
#
_entry.id   AF-A0A931YE64-F1
#
_cell.length_a   1.000
_cell.length_b   1.000
_cell.length_c   1.000
_cell.angle_alpha   90.00
_cell.angle_beta   90.00
_cell.angle_gamma   90.00
#
_symmetry.space_group_name_H-M   'P 1'
#
loop_
_entity.id
_entity.type
_entity.pdbx_description
1 polymer ?
#
loop_
_entity_poly.entity_id
_entity_poly.type
_entity_poly.pdbx_seq_one_letter_code
_entity_poly.pdbx_strand_id
1 'polypeptide(L)' 'RQNGNTRDMIWDIPRLVEFASSVMTLHPGDLISTGTPEGVGPLKPGDEITIEIERIGRMSVTVAARKR' A
#
# COMPACT_ATOMS: atom_id res chain seq x y z
N ARG A 1 5.04 -9.72 8.79
CA ARG A 1 3.78 -9.38 9.51
C ARG A 1 2.59 -9.48 8.58
N GLN A 2 2.69 -8.90 7.39
CA GLN A 2 1.71 -9.05 6.32
C GLN A 2 2.31 -9.89 5.20
N ASN A 3 1.52 -10.77 4.61
CA ASN A 3 1.86 -11.54 3.41
C ASN A 3 0.56 -11.85 2.68
N GLY A 4 0.48 -11.55 1.40
CA GLY A 4 -0.72 -11.75 0.60
C GLY A 4 -0.41 -11.66 -0.89
N ASN A 5 -1.34 -12.15 -1.72
CA ASN A 5 -1.22 -12.08 -3.16
C ASN A 5 -2.33 -11.21 -3.76
N THR A 6 -2.04 -10.49 -4.84
CA THR A 6 -3.01 -9.62 -5.51
C THR A 6 -4.20 -10.39 -6.11
N ARG A 7 -4.08 -11.71 -6.29
CA ARG A 7 -5.21 -12.56 -6.70
C ARG A 7 -6.33 -12.64 -5.65
N ASP A 8 -6.01 -12.36 -4.39
CA ASP A 8 -6.93 -12.46 -3.26
C ASP A 8 -7.62 -11.12 -2.95
N MET A 9 -7.43 -10.11 -3.80
CA MET A 9 -8.07 -8.80 -3.65
C MET A 9 -9.59 -8.93 -3.81
N ILE A 10 -10.35 -8.30 -2.90
CA ILE A 10 -11.81 -8.28 -2.98
C ILE A 10 -12.28 -7.55 -4.24
N TRP A 11 -11.66 -6.41 -4.56
CA TRP A 11 -11.84 -5.68 -5.81
C TRP A 11 -10.52 -5.66 -6.56
N ASP A 12 -10.53 -6.03 -7.83
CA ASP A 12 -9.32 -6.03 -8.65
C ASP A 12 -8.96 -4.62 -9.15
N ILE A 13 -7.83 -4.53 -9.86
CA ILE A 13 -7.31 -3.24 -10.37
C ILE A 13 -8.31 -2.57 -11.33
N PRO A 14 -8.89 -3.25 -12.34
CA PRO A 14 -9.92 -2.65 -13.19
C PRO A 14 -11.09 -2.06 -12.39
N ARG A 15 -11.62 -2.78 -11.39
CA ARG A 15 -12.74 -2.30 -10.58
C ARG A 15 -12.40 -1.07 -9.75
N LEU A 16 -11.18 -1.02 -9.19
CA LEU A 16 -10.70 0.14 -8.44
C LEU A 16 -10.59 1.39 -9.33
N VAL A 17 -10.06 1.24 -10.54
CA VAL A 17 -9.93 2.35 -11.51
C VAL A 17 -11.31 2.84 -11.97
N GLU A 18 -12.21 1.91 -12.32
CA GLU A 18 -13.60 2.21 -12.70
C GLU A 18 -14.28 3.03 -11.60
N PHE A 19 -14.29 2.52 -10.37
CA PHE A 19 -14.95 3.18 -9.25
C PHE A 19 -14.38 4.58 -8.98
N ALA A 20 -13.05 4.70 -8.87
CA ALA A 20 -12.40 5.99 -8.62
C ALA A 20 -12.76 7.02 -9.72
N SER A 21 -12.70 6.61 -10.99
CA SER A 21 -13.00 7.48 -12.14
C SER A 21 -14.48 7.88 -12.26
N SER A 22 -15.40 7.09 -11.71
CA SER A 22 -16.83 7.43 -11.65
C SER A 22 -17.15 8.52 -10.63
N VAL A 23 -16.30 8.69 -9.62
CA VAL A 23 -16.48 9.65 -8.53
C VAL A 23 -15.71 10.95 -8.78
N MET A 24 -14.51 10.87 -9.37
CA MET A 24 -13.66 12.02 -9.66
C MET A 24 -12.85 11.83 -10.94
N THR A 25 -12.43 12.95 -11.56
CA THR A 25 -11.49 12.89 -12.69
C THR A 25 -10.12 12.47 -12.19
N LEU A 26 -9.52 11.45 -12.84
CA LEU A 26 -8.15 11.03 -12.58
C LEU A 26 -7.17 11.79 -13.49
N HIS A 27 -6.04 12.19 -12.95
CA HIS A 27 -5.00 12.92 -13.65
C HIS A 27 -3.69 12.12 -13.75
N PRO A 28 -2.84 12.41 -14.76
CA PRO A 28 -1.51 11.82 -14.83
C PRO A 28 -0.70 12.10 -13.56
N GLY A 29 -0.18 11.04 -12.96
CA GLY A 29 0.58 11.11 -11.71
C GLY A 29 -0.22 10.78 -10.45
N ASP A 30 -1.55 10.63 -10.56
CA ASP A 30 -2.37 10.19 -9.42
C ASP A 30 -2.05 8.75 -9.00
N LEU A 31 -2.08 8.51 -7.69
CA LEU A 31 -1.78 7.22 -7.07
C LEU A 31 -3.03 6.63 -6.40
N ILE A 32 -3.43 5.44 -6.82
CA ILE A 32 -4.49 4.65 -6.17
C ILE A 32 -3.84 3.59 -5.29
N SER A 33 -4.01 3.71 -3.97
CA SER A 33 -3.60 2.66 -3.02
C SER A 33 -4.67 1.57 -2.97
N THR A 34 -4.29 0.34 -3.28
CA THR A 34 -5.23 -0.75 -3.58
C THR A 34 -5.65 -1.57 -2.35
N GLY A 35 -5.30 -1.11 -1.15
CA GLY A 35 -5.54 -1.81 0.11
C GLY A 35 -4.32 -2.58 0.63
N THR A 36 -4.53 -3.33 1.71
CA THR A 36 -3.47 -4.10 2.39
C THR A 36 -4.08 -5.41 2.93
N PRO A 37 -3.36 -6.54 2.91
CA PRO A 37 -3.83 -7.77 3.54
C PRO A 37 -3.84 -7.65 5.07
N GLU A 38 -4.33 -8.68 5.74
CA GLU A 38 -4.33 -8.76 7.21
C GLU A 38 -2.93 -8.64 7.83
N GLY A 39 -2.89 -8.36 9.14
CA GLY A 39 -1.64 -8.27 9.91
C GLY A 39 -1.10 -6.85 10.09
N VAL A 40 -1.93 -5.83 9.86
CA VAL A 40 -1.62 -4.43 10.25
C VAL A 40 -1.40 -4.37 11.76
N GLY A 41 -0.38 -3.65 12.19
CA GLY A 41 -0.05 -3.52 13.61
C GLY A 41 0.76 -2.27 13.92
N PRO A 42 0.95 -1.95 15.22
CA PRO A 42 1.64 -0.74 15.63
C PRO A 42 3.13 -0.79 15.27
N LEU A 43 3.69 0.41 15.11
CA LEU A 43 5.10 0.69 14.86
C LEU A 43 5.66 1.52 16.01
N LYS A 44 6.96 1.37 16.29
CA LYS A 44 7.70 2.07 17.33
C LYS A 44 8.92 2.79 16.74
N PRO A 45 9.37 3.89 17.36
CA PRO A 45 10.64 4.50 16.99
C PRO A 45 11.79 3.48 17.04
N GLY A 46 12.62 3.47 16.00
CA GLY A 46 13.70 2.51 15.81
C GLY A 46 13.31 1.28 14.99
N ASP A 47 12.03 1.02 14.75
CA ASP A 47 11.61 -0.10 13.89
C ASP A 47 12.11 0.11 12.45
N GLU A 48 12.59 -0.96 11.82
CA GLU A 48 12.81 -1.01 10.37
C GLU A 48 11.65 -1.75 9.71
N ILE A 49 11.02 -1.09 8.73
CA ILE A 49 9.90 -1.64 7.97
C ILE A 49 10.39 -1.92 6.58
N THR A 50 10.18 -3.15 6.12
CA THR A 50 10.42 -3.51 4.73
C THR A 50 9.14 -3.96 4.06
N ILE A 51 8.87 -3.38 2.89
CA ILE A 51 7.78 -3.77 2.00
C ILE A 51 8.39 -4.34 0.72
N GLU A 52 7.83 -5.43 0.22
CA GLU A 52 8.25 -6.05 -1.03
C GLU A 52 7.01 -6.41 -1.85
N ILE A 53 7.07 -6.10 -3.14
CA ILE A 53 6.06 -6.54 -4.12
C ILE A 53 6.79 -7.31 -5.21
N GLU A 54 6.33 -8.54 -5.44
CA GLU A 54 6.87 -9.42 -6.48
C GLU A 54 6.91 -8.68 -7.82
N ARG A 55 8.05 -8.75 -8.52
CA ARG A 55 8.30 -8.12 -9.83
C ARG A 55 8.35 -6.59 -9.85
N ILE A 56 8.20 -5.90 -8.71
CA ILE A 56 8.37 -4.45 -8.60
C ILE A 56 9.64 -4.12 -7.84
N GLY A 57 9.80 -4.65 -6.62
CA GLY A 57 10.98 -4.42 -5.81
C GLY A 57 10.68 -4.37 -4.31
N ARG A 58 11.70 -3.94 -3.56
CA ARG A 58 11.72 -3.91 -2.09
C ARG A 58 12.15 -2.54 -1.60
N MET A 59 11.47 -2.03 -0.57
CA MET A 59 11.76 -0.74 0.06
C MET A 59 11.85 -0.92 1.57
N SER A 60 12.92 -0.43 2.18
CA SER A 60 13.08 -0.35 3.64
C SER A 60 13.02 1.10 4.12
N VAL A 61 12.37 1.32 5.25
CA VAL A 61 12.29 2.62 5.93
C VAL A 61 12.47 2.43 7.43
N THR A 62 13.26 3.29 8.06
CA THR A 62 13.42 3.33 9.52
C THR A 62 12.44 4.32 10.15
N VAL A 63 11.71 3.88 11.16
CA VAL A 63 10.75 4.71 11.90
C VAL A 63 11.50 5.61 12.87
N ALA A 64 11.43 6.92 12.65
CA ALA A 64 11.96 7.90 13.60
C ALA A 64 10.87 8.38 14.56
N ALA A 65 11.26 8.69 15.80
CA ALA A 65 10.41 9.49 16.68
C ALA A 65 10.25 10.90 16.09
N ARG A 66 9.06 11.50 16.24
CA ARG A 66 8.84 12.90 15.87
C ARG A 66 9.79 13.79 16.69
N LYS A 67 10.69 14.50 16.01
CA LYS A 67 11.50 15.54 16.65
C LYS A 67 10.57 16.72 17.01
N ARG A 68 10.70 17.21 18.24
CA ARG A 68 10.00 18.41 18.72
C ARG A 68 10.62 19.66 18.12
#